data_AF-A0A7Y5G243-F1
#
_entry.id   AF-A0A7Y5G243-F1
#
_cell.length_a   1.000
_cell.length_b   1.000
_cell.length_c   1.000
_cell.angle_alpha   90.00
_cell.angle_beta   90.00
_cell.angle_gamma   90.00
#
_symmetry.space_group_name_H-M   'P 1'
#
loop_
_entity.id
_entity.type
_entity.pdbx_description
1 polymer ?
#
loop_
_entity_poly.entity_id
_entity_poly.type
_entity_poly.pdbx_seq_one_letter_code
_entity_poly.pdbx_strand_id
1 'polypeptide(L)'
;MRKKLPIASAAFIFHLLCASSQATDPAASDFNWGKTHGRSPTKFTAKEWRPIIDATWGQGLPTAQKLQIFDRWWNEVDLQYGAFHNSAPDIFALRDRYRPEIEAGVSRGRFAAIMNHFTFMLNELHTWAYDIRVSFTTLRKGVPVLVVGQWGTNQHFGAVLTPLPDSSLLVYKSLPNHPLGLVPGDLVLGYDGVLWKDIYPALLEAELPLALNIVNAATEEANTYYLLQSAGLNWHLFDT
;
A
#
# COMPACT_ATOMS: atom_id res chain seq x y z
N MET A 1 -37.81 -6.81 -22.83
CA MET A 1 -37.80 -7.67 -21.62
C MET A 1 -36.41 -7.63 -21.02
N ARG A 2 -36.22 -6.89 -19.93
CA ARG A 2 -34.94 -6.83 -19.20
C ARG A 2 -34.78 -8.16 -18.45
N LYS A 3 -33.80 -8.98 -18.86
CA LYS A 3 -33.42 -10.17 -18.10
C LYS A 3 -32.87 -9.69 -16.75
N LYS A 4 -33.46 -10.21 -15.67
CA LYS A 4 -32.97 -10.05 -14.31
C LYS A 4 -31.54 -10.58 -14.26
N LEU A 5 -30.56 -9.70 -14.14
CA LEU A 5 -29.20 -10.08 -13.73
C LEU A 5 -29.26 -10.39 -12.23
N PRO A 6 -28.82 -11.57 -11.79
CA PRO A 6 -28.66 -11.83 -10.37
C PRO A 6 -27.58 -10.88 -9.84
N ILE A 7 -27.88 -10.20 -8.74
CA ILE A 7 -26.92 -9.43 -7.96
C ILE A 7 -25.92 -10.43 -7.38
N ALA A 8 -24.86 -10.71 -8.11
CA ALA A 8 -23.70 -11.40 -7.57
C ALA A 8 -22.86 -10.35 -6.83
N SER A 9 -22.92 -10.37 -5.50
CA SER A 9 -21.86 -9.79 -4.69
C SER A 9 -20.60 -10.58 -4.99
N ALA A 10 -19.75 -10.07 -5.89
CA ALA A 10 -18.51 -10.71 -6.26
C ALA A 10 -17.37 -9.99 -5.54
N ALA A 11 -17.00 -10.50 -4.36
CA ALA A 11 -15.66 -10.27 -3.83
C ALA A 11 -14.69 -10.96 -4.79
N PHE A 12 -14.02 -10.18 -5.65
CA PHE A 12 -13.06 -10.71 -6.61
C PHE A 12 -11.71 -10.86 -5.93
N ILE A 13 -11.47 -12.04 -5.36
CA ILE A 13 -10.20 -12.37 -4.71
C ILE A 13 -9.32 -13.14 -5.69
N PHE A 14 -8.39 -12.46 -6.36
CA PHE A 14 -7.31 -13.14 -7.07
C PHE A 14 -6.21 -13.56 -6.08
N HIS A 15 -6.19 -14.83 -5.71
CA HIS A 15 -5.08 -15.44 -4.96
C HIS A 15 -3.95 -15.83 -5.93
N LEU A 16 -2.87 -15.04 -5.94
CA LEU A 16 -1.59 -15.45 -6.53
C LEU A 16 -0.80 -16.29 -5.50
N LEU A 17 -1.09 -17.60 -5.46
CA LEU A 17 -0.27 -18.57 -4.72
C LEU A 17 0.94 -18.98 -5.58
N CYS A 18 2.10 -18.35 -5.35
CA CYS A 18 3.39 -18.86 -5.86
C CYS A 18 4.23 -19.46 -4.71
N ALA A 19 4.59 -20.74 -4.85
CA ALA A 19 5.25 -21.58 -3.85
C ALA A 19 6.67 -21.14 -3.41
N SER A 20 6.85 -21.13 -2.08
CA SER A 20 8.04 -21.11 -1.19
C SER A 20 9.40 -20.54 -1.62
N SER A 21 9.93 -19.61 -0.82
CA SER A 21 11.05 -19.84 0.14
C SER A 21 11.27 -18.53 0.92
N GLN A 22 11.31 -18.60 2.26
CA GLN A 22 11.70 -17.45 3.08
C GLN A 22 13.23 -17.39 3.05
N ALA A 23 13.78 -16.34 2.44
CA ALA A 23 15.18 -16.00 2.66
C ALA A 23 15.31 -15.55 4.11
N THR A 24 16.20 -16.20 4.85
CA THR A 24 16.58 -15.80 6.21
C THR A 24 17.39 -14.52 6.12
N ASP A 25 16.75 -13.37 6.32
CA ASP A 25 17.42 -12.08 6.36
C ASP A 25 17.90 -11.75 7.79
N PRO A 26 18.99 -10.96 7.91
CA PRO A 26 19.56 -10.56 9.20
C PRO A 26 18.53 -9.83 10.07
N ALA A 27 18.74 -9.89 11.39
CA ALA A 27 17.86 -9.30 12.38
C ALA A 27 17.59 -7.82 12.07
N ALA A 28 16.31 -7.49 11.88
CA ALA A 28 15.83 -6.18 11.45
C ALA A 28 16.13 -5.02 12.41
N SER A 29 16.75 -5.30 13.56
CA SER A 29 17.00 -4.34 14.64
C SER A 29 18.06 -3.29 14.31
N ASP A 30 18.98 -3.59 13.38
CA ASP A 30 20.18 -2.77 13.17
C ASP A 30 20.06 -1.85 11.94
N PHE A 31 19.00 -1.99 11.15
CA PHE A 31 18.78 -1.17 9.96
C PHE A 31 18.38 0.26 10.36
N ASN A 32 19.03 1.25 9.73
CA ASN A 32 18.73 2.66 9.89
C ASN A 32 18.80 3.34 8.50
N TRP A 33 17.74 4.04 8.11
CA TRP A 33 17.64 4.65 6.78
C TRP A 33 18.70 5.73 6.58
N GLY A 34 18.91 6.59 7.59
CA GLY A 34 19.93 7.64 7.57
C GLY A 34 21.35 7.09 7.36
N LYS A 35 21.70 5.96 7.99
CA LYS A 35 23.01 5.31 7.82
C LYS A 35 23.16 4.66 6.45
N THR A 36 22.12 3.98 5.97
CA THR A 36 22.18 3.23 4.70
C THR A 36 22.11 4.15 3.48
N HIS A 37 21.35 5.24 3.56
CA HIS A 37 21.03 6.11 2.41
C HIS A 37 21.41 7.57 2.61
N GLY A 38 22.03 7.92 3.74
CA GLY A 38 22.53 9.27 4.03
C GLY A 38 21.47 10.29 4.44
N ARG A 39 20.18 9.95 4.44
CA ARG A 39 19.08 10.85 4.81
C ARG A 39 17.77 10.09 5.10
N SER A 40 16.82 10.80 5.70
CA SER A 40 15.49 10.28 6.04
C SER A 40 14.67 9.93 4.79
N PRO A 41 13.86 8.86 4.83
CA PRO A 41 12.89 8.51 3.78
C PRO A 41 11.84 9.58 3.52
N THR A 42 11.58 10.49 4.48
CA THR A 42 10.72 11.67 4.27
C THR A 42 11.22 12.62 3.18
N LYS A 43 12.47 12.45 2.72
CA LYS A 43 13.10 13.26 1.66
C LYS A 43 13.34 12.49 0.37
N PHE A 44 12.95 11.22 0.31
CA PHE A 44 13.13 10.41 -0.89
C PHE A 44 12.13 10.80 -1.98
N THR A 45 12.63 10.92 -3.21
CA THR A 45 11.81 11.03 -4.42
C THR A 45 11.39 9.65 -4.92
N ALA A 46 10.43 9.60 -5.84
CA ALA A 46 10.05 8.36 -6.52
C ALA A 46 11.25 7.62 -7.16
N LYS A 47 12.20 8.38 -7.72
CA LYS A 47 13.43 7.84 -8.33
C LYS A 47 14.33 7.13 -7.31
N GLU A 48 14.31 7.55 -6.06
CA GLU A 48 15.15 6.99 -4.99
C GLU A 48 14.47 5.81 -4.31
N TRP A 49 13.15 5.80 -4.23
CA TRP A 49 12.38 4.63 -3.81
C TRP A 49 12.47 3.46 -4.80
N ARG A 50 12.47 3.76 -6.11
CA ARG A 50 12.45 2.72 -7.15
C ARG A 50 13.54 1.64 -6.98
N PRO A 51 14.84 1.94 -6.85
CA PRO A 51 15.86 0.90 -6.68
C PRO A 51 15.69 0.11 -5.37
N ILE A 52 15.14 0.71 -4.30
CA ILE A 52 14.89 0.03 -3.03
C ILE A 52 13.76 -0.99 -3.19
N ILE A 53 12.66 -0.60 -3.84
CA ILE A 53 11.54 -1.48 -4.19
C ILE A 53 12.03 -2.62 -5.08
N ASP A 54 12.85 -2.33 -6.07
CA ASP A 54 13.36 -3.33 -7.01
C ASP A 54 14.28 -4.36 -6.35
N ALA A 55 15.12 -3.92 -5.41
CA ALA A 55 16.04 -4.79 -4.70
C ALA A 55 15.34 -5.69 -3.67
N THR A 56 14.32 -5.19 -2.97
CA THR A 56 13.75 -5.86 -1.78
C THR A 56 13.18 -7.26 -2.08
N TRP A 57 12.48 -7.43 -3.21
CA TRP A 57 11.88 -8.72 -3.59
C TRP A 57 12.48 -9.31 -4.87
N GLY A 58 13.50 -8.65 -5.43
CA GLY A 58 14.18 -9.06 -6.66
C GLY A 58 13.28 -9.08 -7.90
N GLN A 59 13.74 -9.80 -8.93
CA GLN A 59 13.11 -9.78 -10.25
C GLN A 59 11.71 -10.42 -10.30
N GLY A 60 11.47 -11.49 -9.53
CA GLY A 60 10.19 -12.23 -9.58
C GLY A 60 9.98 -12.98 -10.90
N LEU A 61 8.72 -13.05 -11.36
CA LEU A 61 8.34 -13.76 -12.58
C LEU A 61 8.92 -13.10 -13.85
N PRO A 62 9.12 -13.87 -14.94
CA PRO A 62 9.48 -13.30 -16.25
C PRO A 62 8.46 -12.28 -16.75
N THR A 63 8.91 -11.26 -17.50
CA THR A 63 8.05 -10.19 -18.05
C THR A 63 6.83 -10.72 -18.78
N ALA A 64 6.98 -11.75 -19.62
CA ALA A 64 5.87 -12.33 -20.36
C ALA A 64 4.76 -12.88 -19.44
N GLN A 65 5.12 -13.48 -18.29
CA GLN A 65 4.14 -13.97 -17.33
C GLN A 65 3.46 -12.83 -16.55
N LYS A 66 4.21 -11.77 -16.21
CA LYS A 66 3.63 -10.56 -15.59
C LYS A 66 2.61 -9.89 -16.51
N LEU A 67 2.91 -9.77 -17.81
CA LEU A 67 1.96 -9.27 -18.81
C LEU A 67 0.73 -10.15 -18.91
N GLN A 68 0.88 -11.48 -18.94
CA GLN A 68 -0.27 -12.40 -18.95
C GLN A 68 -1.18 -12.23 -17.71
N ILE A 69 -0.59 -12.04 -16.53
CA ILE A 69 -1.34 -11.79 -15.29
C ILE A 69 -2.06 -10.44 -15.38
N PHE A 70 -1.35 -9.38 -15.76
CA PHE A 70 -1.90 -8.03 -15.88
C PHE A 70 -3.05 -7.99 -16.90
N ASP A 71 -2.82 -8.50 -18.11
CA ASP A 71 -3.81 -8.49 -19.20
C ASP A 71 -5.05 -9.31 -18.82
N ARG A 72 -4.88 -10.45 -18.14
CA ARG A 72 -6.02 -11.23 -17.62
C ARG A 72 -6.82 -10.46 -16.58
N TRP A 73 -6.14 -9.89 -15.60
CA TRP A 73 -6.79 -9.11 -14.55
C TRP A 73 -7.51 -7.90 -15.11
N TRP A 74 -6.86 -7.14 -16.00
CA TRP A 74 -7.44 -5.99 -16.65
C TRP A 74 -8.68 -6.34 -17.48
N ASN A 75 -8.62 -7.42 -18.28
CA ASN A 75 -9.78 -7.88 -19.05
C ASN A 75 -10.98 -8.20 -18.13
N GLU A 76 -10.72 -8.79 -16.97
CA GLU A 76 -11.78 -9.09 -16.00
C GLU A 76 -12.39 -7.81 -15.41
N VAL A 77 -11.55 -6.81 -15.08
CA VAL A 77 -12.01 -5.49 -14.62
C VAL A 77 -12.83 -4.80 -15.71
N ASP A 78 -12.34 -4.74 -16.95
CA ASP A 78 -13.06 -4.12 -18.07
C ASP A 78 -14.44 -4.77 -18.31
N LEU A 79 -14.52 -6.10 -18.20
CA LEU A 79 -15.76 -6.85 -18.44
C LEU A 79 -16.76 -6.79 -17.28
N GLN A 80 -16.28 -6.72 -16.03
CA GLN A 80 -17.12 -7.00 -14.86
C GLN A 80 -17.15 -5.90 -13.81
N TYR A 81 -16.24 -4.92 -13.88
CA TYR A 81 -16.21 -3.86 -12.88
C TYR A 81 -17.46 -3.00 -12.97
N GLY A 82 -18.37 -3.21 -12.02
CA GLY A 82 -19.67 -2.55 -12.00
C GLY A 82 -19.62 -1.07 -11.61
N ALA A 83 -18.44 -0.58 -11.16
CA ALA A 83 -18.20 0.72 -10.52
C ALA A 83 -19.18 1.04 -9.38
N PHE A 84 -18.67 1.21 -8.17
CA PHE A 84 -19.51 1.75 -7.09
C PHE A 84 -19.52 3.28 -7.18
N HIS A 85 -20.71 3.88 -7.09
CA HIS A 85 -20.93 5.30 -6.78
C HIS A 85 -20.66 6.34 -7.89
N ASN A 86 -20.93 6.05 -9.16
CA ASN A 86 -20.75 7.00 -10.28
C ASN A 86 -19.33 7.60 -10.40
N SER A 87 -18.35 7.05 -9.66
CA SER A 87 -16.93 7.33 -9.83
C SER A 87 -16.35 6.23 -10.72
N ALA A 88 -16.23 6.51 -12.01
CA ALA A 88 -15.57 5.62 -12.96
C ALA A 88 -14.18 6.23 -13.23
N PRO A 89 -13.12 5.77 -12.57
CA PRO A 89 -11.77 6.14 -12.98
C PRO A 89 -11.54 5.66 -14.42
N ASP A 90 -10.71 6.38 -15.16
CA ASP A 90 -10.34 5.99 -16.51
C ASP A 90 -9.43 4.75 -16.48
N ILE A 91 -10.04 3.57 -16.43
CA ILE A 91 -9.35 2.28 -16.38
C ILE A 91 -8.53 2.00 -17.65
N PHE A 92 -8.85 2.66 -18.77
CA PHE A 92 -8.05 2.58 -20.00
C PHE A 92 -6.77 3.40 -19.83
N ALA A 93 -6.86 4.62 -19.31
CA ALA A 93 -5.68 5.43 -18.99
C ALA A 93 -4.75 4.75 -17.98
N LEU A 94 -5.32 4.05 -16.97
CA LEU A 94 -4.52 3.26 -16.03
C LEU A 94 -3.78 2.10 -16.73
N ARG A 95 -4.43 1.41 -17.67
CA ARG A 95 -3.77 0.37 -18.48
C ARG A 95 -2.68 0.95 -19.38
N ASP A 96 -2.96 2.04 -20.07
CA ASP A 96 -2.03 2.68 -21.00
C ASP A 96 -0.80 3.24 -20.28
N ARG A 97 -0.96 3.63 -19.01
CA ARG A 97 0.17 3.96 -18.12
C ARG A 97 0.99 2.72 -17.72
N TYR A 98 0.35 1.71 -17.16
CA TYR A 98 1.06 0.63 -16.47
C TYR A 98 1.53 -0.52 -17.35
N ARG A 99 0.78 -0.86 -18.39
CA ARG A 99 1.12 -2.00 -19.25
C ARG A 99 2.48 -1.83 -19.95
N PRO A 100 2.81 -0.66 -20.54
CA PRO A 100 4.13 -0.46 -21.16
C PRO A 100 5.28 -0.52 -20.14
N GLU A 101 5.04 -0.10 -18.90
CA GLU A 101 6.06 -0.22 -17.84
C GLU A 101 6.35 -1.69 -17.53
N ILE A 102 5.31 -2.53 -17.42
CA ILE A 102 5.48 -3.97 -17.23
C ILE A 102 6.24 -4.59 -18.40
N GLU A 103 5.90 -4.20 -19.63
CA GLU A 103 6.55 -4.67 -20.86
C GLU A 103 8.04 -4.31 -20.92
N ALA A 104 8.43 -3.14 -20.41
CA ALA A 104 9.83 -2.73 -20.27
C ALA A 104 10.62 -3.56 -19.24
N GLY A 105 9.93 -4.38 -18.44
CA GLY A 105 10.53 -5.23 -17.42
C GLY A 105 10.60 -4.52 -16.07
N VAL A 106 9.86 -5.06 -15.10
CA VAL A 106 9.80 -4.55 -13.72
C VAL A 106 10.19 -5.64 -12.73
N SER A 107 10.66 -5.25 -11.55
CA SER A 107 10.88 -6.16 -10.42
C SER A 107 9.56 -6.77 -9.90
N ARG A 108 9.66 -7.70 -8.95
CA ARG A 108 8.49 -8.24 -8.23
C ARG A 108 7.77 -7.17 -7.42
N GLY A 109 8.54 -6.39 -6.66
CA GLY A 109 8.01 -5.30 -5.84
C GLY A 109 7.29 -4.27 -6.71
N ARG A 110 7.92 -3.88 -7.82
CA ARG A 110 7.33 -2.92 -8.74
C ARG A 110 6.07 -3.45 -9.43
N PHE A 111 6.06 -4.72 -9.85
CA PHE A 111 4.85 -5.34 -10.41
C PHE A 111 3.70 -5.37 -9.39
N ALA A 112 3.97 -5.74 -8.14
CA ALA A 112 2.97 -5.69 -7.08
C ALA A 112 2.44 -4.27 -6.85
N ALA A 113 3.33 -3.27 -6.80
CA ALA A 113 2.93 -1.87 -6.70
C ALA A 113 2.00 -1.45 -7.84
N ILE A 114 2.33 -1.76 -9.09
CA ILE A 114 1.47 -1.47 -10.24
C ILE A 114 0.06 -2.05 -10.05
N MET A 115 -0.02 -3.34 -9.69
CA MET A 115 -1.30 -4.02 -9.48
C MET A 115 -2.09 -3.40 -8.31
N ASN A 116 -1.42 -3.14 -7.18
CA ASN A 116 -2.05 -2.53 -6.00
C ASN A 116 -2.55 -1.12 -6.28
N HIS A 117 -1.72 -0.27 -6.90
CA HIS A 117 -2.07 1.12 -7.20
C HIS A 117 -3.15 1.23 -8.26
N PHE A 118 -3.16 0.36 -9.27
CA PHE A 118 -4.31 0.27 -10.18
C PHE A 118 -5.58 0.01 -9.37
N THR A 119 -5.59 -1.01 -8.51
CA THR A 119 -6.78 -1.36 -7.72
C THR A 119 -7.17 -0.27 -6.72
N PHE A 120 -6.20 0.41 -6.12
CA PHE A 120 -6.43 1.53 -5.21
C PHE A 120 -7.16 2.68 -5.91
N MET A 121 -6.77 2.98 -7.15
CA MET A 121 -7.40 4.00 -7.98
C MET A 121 -8.83 3.65 -8.41
N LEU A 122 -9.28 2.40 -8.24
CA LEU A 122 -10.67 2.02 -8.47
C LEU A 122 -11.62 2.60 -7.41
N ASN A 123 -11.11 3.05 -6.26
CA ASN A 123 -11.90 3.57 -5.12
C ASN A 123 -12.97 2.58 -4.64
N GLU A 124 -12.63 1.29 -4.62
CA GLU A 124 -13.53 0.21 -4.23
C GLU A 124 -12.79 -0.82 -3.36
N LEU A 125 -13.50 -1.36 -2.36
CA LEU A 125 -12.94 -2.17 -1.29
C LEU A 125 -12.79 -3.66 -1.65
N HIS A 126 -13.63 -4.16 -2.56
CA HIS A 126 -13.77 -5.57 -2.93
C HIS A 126 -13.12 -5.93 -4.27
N THR A 127 -12.43 -4.97 -4.89
CA THR A 127 -11.67 -5.15 -6.14
C THR A 127 -10.18 -4.92 -5.87
N TRP A 128 -9.39 -5.99 -5.89
CA TRP A 128 -8.02 -5.98 -5.38
C TRP A 128 -7.13 -6.95 -6.16
N ALA A 129 -5.88 -6.56 -6.33
CA ALA A 129 -4.83 -7.39 -6.89
C ALA A 129 -3.55 -7.14 -6.10
N TYR A 130 -2.89 -8.22 -5.69
CA TYR A 130 -1.73 -8.16 -4.81
C TYR A 130 -0.82 -9.37 -5.05
N ASP A 131 0.44 -9.21 -4.69
CA ASP A 131 1.37 -10.33 -4.52
C ASP A 131 1.48 -10.61 -3.03
N ILE A 132 1.11 -11.83 -2.61
CA ILE A 132 1.11 -12.20 -1.19
C ILE A 132 2.47 -12.01 -0.52
N ARG A 133 3.58 -12.21 -1.24
CA ARG A 133 4.93 -12.05 -0.66
C ARG A 133 5.39 -10.60 -0.58
N VAL A 134 4.71 -9.69 -1.27
CA VAL A 134 4.99 -8.25 -1.21
C VAL A 134 4.03 -7.62 -0.19
N SER A 135 2.73 -7.74 -0.40
CA SER A 135 1.69 -7.08 0.40
C SER A 135 1.54 -7.62 1.82
N PHE A 136 2.02 -8.84 2.12
CA PHE A 136 2.08 -9.40 3.48
C PHE A 136 3.52 -9.57 3.99
N THR A 137 4.47 -8.83 3.42
CA THR A 137 5.83 -8.76 3.98
C THR A 137 5.75 -8.26 5.43
N THR A 138 6.49 -8.89 6.34
CA THR A 138 6.62 -8.38 7.70
C THR A 138 7.11 -6.93 7.69
N LEU A 139 6.33 -6.05 8.32
CA LEU A 139 6.65 -4.62 8.43
C LEU A 139 7.83 -4.44 9.39
N ARG A 140 9.01 -4.22 8.82
CA ARG A 140 10.27 -4.02 9.54
C ARG A 140 11.08 -2.94 8.84
N LYS A 141 12.01 -2.30 9.56
CA LYS A 141 12.88 -1.28 8.98
C LYS A 141 13.59 -1.82 7.73
N GLY A 142 13.63 -1.02 6.66
CA GLY A 142 14.17 -1.39 5.35
C GLY A 142 13.16 -1.99 4.35
N VAL A 143 11.94 -2.32 4.77
CA VAL A 143 10.89 -2.84 3.86
C VAL A 143 10.04 -1.68 3.30
N PRO A 144 10.04 -1.41 1.99
CA PRO A 144 9.35 -0.27 1.39
C PRO A 144 7.88 -0.62 1.08
N VAL A 145 7.11 -1.01 2.09
CA VAL A 145 5.66 -1.26 1.96
C VAL A 145 4.90 -0.15 2.66
N LEU A 146 3.94 0.46 1.94
CA LEU A 146 3.03 1.47 2.48
C LEU A 146 1.75 0.79 2.95
N VAL A 147 1.38 1.03 4.20
CA VAL A 147 0.11 0.59 4.77
C VAL A 147 -0.94 1.69 4.56
N VAL A 148 -2.11 1.33 4.04
CA VAL A 148 -3.26 2.22 3.94
C VAL A 148 -4.25 1.86 5.06
N GLY A 149 -4.88 2.83 5.72
CA GLY A 149 -5.80 2.61 6.84
C GLY A 149 -5.21 1.91 8.07
N GLN A 150 -6.06 1.61 9.05
CA GLN A 150 -5.75 0.86 10.29
C GLN A 150 -6.73 -0.31 10.53
N TRP A 151 -7.33 -0.87 9.48
CA TRP A 151 -8.26 -1.99 9.62
C TRP A 151 -7.54 -3.28 9.99
N GLY A 152 -8.12 -4.04 10.93
CA GLY A 152 -7.55 -5.30 11.42
C GLY A 152 -6.63 -5.11 12.63
N THR A 153 -5.48 -5.78 12.62
CA THR A 153 -4.55 -5.79 13.76
C THR A 153 -3.63 -4.57 13.73
N ASN A 154 -3.65 -3.79 14.82
CA ASN A 154 -2.73 -2.67 15.02
C ASN A 154 -1.53 -3.05 15.90
N GLN A 155 -1.24 -4.34 16.09
CA GLN A 155 -0.14 -4.81 16.94
C GLN A 155 1.24 -4.29 16.50
N HIS A 156 1.43 -4.05 15.20
CA HIS A 156 2.69 -3.50 14.69
C HIS A 156 3.00 -2.10 15.24
N PHE A 157 1.99 -1.25 15.39
CA PHE A 157 2.15 0.08 15.97
C PHE A 157 1.92 0.07 17.48
N GLY A 158 0.87 -0.62 17.94
CA GLY A 158 0.48 -0.71 19.35
C GLY A 158 -0.54 0.34 19.79
N ALA A 159 -0.99 1.21 18.88
CA ALA A 159 -2.02 2.20 19.15
C ALA A 159 -2.99 2.37 17.97
N VAL A 160 -4.14 2.99 18.25
CA VAL A 160 -5.15 3.38 17.26
C VAL A 160 -5.13 4.88 17.15
N LEU A 161 -5.06 5.37 15.91
CA LEU A 161 -5.06 6.79 15.59
C LEU A 161 -6.43 7.20 15.05
N THR A 162 -6.86 8.40 15.43
CA THR A 162 -8.04 9.05 14.87
C THR A 162 -7.61 10.41 14.30
N PRO A 163 -7.71 10.60 12.98
CA PRO A 163 -7.48 11.90 12.37
C PRO A 163 -8.43 12.97 12.94
N LEU A 164 -7.88 14.14 13.26
CA LEU A 164 -8.61 15.35 13.63
C LEU A 164 -8.78 16.26 12.41
N PRO A 165 -9.68 17.28 12.47
CA PRO A 165 -9.93 18.17 11.33
C PRO A 165 -8.71 18.94 10.80
N ASP A 166 -7.69 19.15 11.63
CA ASP A 166 -6.43 19.80 11.25
C ASP A 166 -5.37 18.82 10.69
N SER A 167 -5.76 17.54 10.50
CA SER A 167 -4.91 16.42 10.09
C SER A 167 -3.88 15.96 11.12
N SER A 168 -3.94 16.46 12.36
CA SER A 168 -3.23 15.82 13.48
C SER A 168 -3.90 14.49 13.84
N LEU A 169 -3.14 13.58 14.44
CA LEU A 169 -3.60 12.21 14.68
C LEU A 169 -3.67 11.95 16.19
N LEU A 170 -4.89 11.93 16.73
CA LEU A 170 -5.13 11.63 18.13
C LEU A 170 -4.87 10.15 18.40
N VAL A 171 -4.02 9.85 19.38
CA VAL A 171 -3.95 8.53 19.99
C VAL A 171 -5.24 8.29 20.76
N TYR A 172 -6.18 7.58 20.13
CA TYR A 172 -7.47 7.27 20.73
C TYR A 172 -7.34 6.18 21.80
N LYS A 173 -6.51 5.17 21.52
CA LYS A 173 -6.21 4.07 22.43
C LYS A 173 -4.81 3.52 22.16
N SER A 174 -4.07 3.17 23.20
CA SER A 174 -2.80 2.46 23.09
C SER A 174 -2.80 1.19 23.94
N LEU A 175 -1.92 0.24 23.60
CA LEU A 175 -1.59 -0.89 24.46
C LEU A 175 -0.91 -0.38 25.75
N PRO A 176 -1.11 -1.07 26.89
CA PRO A 176 -0.33 -0.80 28.09
C PRO A 176 1.17 -0.92 27.80
N ASN A 177 1.99 -0.05 28.39
CA ASN A 177 3.45 -0.03 28.20
C ASN A 177 3.87 0.06 26.72
N HIS A 178 3.21 0.93 25.96
CA HIS A 178 3.52 1.16 24.55
C HIS A 178 5.04 1.43 24.37
N PRO A 179 5.74 0.77 23.41
CA PRO A 179 7.20 0.89 23.28
C PRO A 179 7.69 2.34 23.08
N LEU A 180 6.88 3.17 22.44
CA LEU A 180 7.14 4.60 22.22
C LEU A 180 6.59 5.51 23.34
N GLY A 181 6.05 4.96 24.42
CA GLY A 181 5.46 5.72 25.53
C GLY A 181 4.12 6.40 25.23
N LEU A 182 3.48 6.11 24.08
CA LEU A 182 2.22 6.73 23.67
C LEU A 182 1.06 6.40 24.64
N VAL A 183 0.34 7.44 25.05
CA VAL A 183 -0.86 7.35 25.88
C VAL A 183 -2.08 7.95 25.16
N PRO A 184 -3.31 7.54 25.52
CA PRO A 184 -4.51 8.18 24.97
C PRO A 184 -4.51 9.69 25.23
N GLY A 185 -4.79 10.48 24.20
CA GLY A 185 -4.72 11.95 24.25
C GLY A 185 -3.49 12.55 23.57
N ASP A 186 -2.43 11.77 23.34
CA ASP A 186 -1.26 12.23 22.59
C ASP A 186 -1.61 12.53 21.14
N LEU A 187 -0.84 13.44 20.52
CA LEU A 187 -0.94 13.76 19.10
C LEU A 187 0.30 13.24 18.36
N VAL A 188 0.07 12.41 17.34
CA VAL A 188 1.08 12.06 16.35
C VAL A 188 0.93 13.01 15.16
N LEU A 189 2.01 13.70 14.81
CA LEU A 189 2.00 14.69 13.72
C LEU A 189 2.64 14.16 12.44
N GLY A 190 3.69 13.34 12.57
CA GLY A 190 4.45 12.80 11.45
C GLY A 190 5.82 12.30 11.89
N TYR A 191 6.77 12.30 10.95
CA TYR A 191 8.10 11.69 11.12
C TYR A 191 9.19 12.66 10.69
N ASP A 192 10.33 12.65 11.39
CA ASP A 192 11.51 13.48 11.06
C ASP A 192 11.21 14.98 10.88
N GLY A 193 10.27 15.51 11.69
CA GLY A 193 9.83 16.90 11.64
C GLY A 193 8.95 17.27 10.44
N VAL A 194 8.50 16.29 9.66
CA VAL A 194 7.57 16.46 8.52
C VAL A 194 6.22 15.88 8.90
N LEU A 195 5.13 16.60 8.60
CA LEU A 195 3.79 16.14 8.91
C LEU A 195 3.41 14.92 8.05
N TRP A 196 2.71 13.95 8.61
CA TRP A 196 2.30 12.74 7.90
C TRP A 196 1.47 13.06 6.65
N LYS A 197 0.62 14.09 6.74
CA LYS A 197 -0.19 14.57 5.61
C LYS A 197 0.63 15.04 4.40
N ASP A 198 1.89 15.41 4.63
CA ASP A 198 2.84 15.82 3.58
C ASP A 198 3.75 14.65 3.15
N ILE A 199 3.83 13.58 3.95
CA ILE A 199 4.66 12.40 3.67
C ILE A 199 3.90 11.39 2.81
N TYR A 200 2.68 10.98 3.20
CA TYR A 200 1.98 9.89 2.50
C TYR A 200 1.72 10.18 1.01
N PRO A 201 1.46 11.43 0.55
CA PRO A 201 1.28 11.70 -0.87
C PRO A 201 2.55 11.37 -1.67
N ALA A 202 3.73 11.68 -1.14
CA ALA A 202 5.00 11.36 -1.79
C ALA A 202 5.26 9.85 -1.83
N LEU A 203 4.82 9.09 -0.82
CA LEU A 203 4.92 7.63 -0.82
C LEU A 203 3.95 6.98 -1.83
N LEU A 204 2.76 7.54 -2.00
CA LEU A 204 1.81 7.13 -3.04
C LEU A 204 2.34 7.47 -4.43
N GLU A 205 2.90 8.67 -4.62
CA GLU A 205 3.52 9.10 -5.89
C GLU A 205 4.74 8.23 -6.25
N ALA A 206 5.53 7.83 -5.26
CA ALA A 206 6.61 6.87 -5.43
C ALA A 206 6.13 5.44 -5.74
N GLU A 207 4.83 5.21 -5.60
CA GLU A 207 4.14 3.94 -5.80
C GLU A 207 4.81 2.82 -5.00
N LEU A 208 5.00 3.05 -3.70
CA LEU A 208 5.37 1.96 -2.79
C LEU A 208 4.30 0.85 -2.89
N PRO A 209 4.70 -0.44 -2.93
CA PRO A 209 3.75 -1.53 -2.80
C PRO A 209 2.85 -1.34 -1.59
N LEU A 210 1.55 -1.61 -1.76
CA LEU A 210 0.57 -1.42 -0.70
C LEU A 210 0.42 -2.72 0.09
N ALA A 211 0.44 -2.60 1.43
CA ALA A 211 -0.01 -3.67 2.30
C ALA A 211 -1.52 -3.84 2.14
N LEU A 212 -1.98 -5.09 2.17
CA LEU A 212 -3.41 -5.35 2.11
C LEU A 212 -4.05 -5.09 3.49
N ASN A 213 -4.39 -3.83 3.72
CA ASN A 213 -5.46 -3.49 4.61
C ASN A 213 -6.66 -3.21 3.73
N ILE A 214 -7.75 -3.96 3.93
CA ILE A 214 -8.99 -3.85 3.17
C ILE A 214 -9.63 -2.49 3.53
N VAL A 215 -9.10 -1.41 2.96
CA VAL A 215 -9.52 -0.02 3.20
C VAL A 215 -9.34 0.81 1.93
N ASN A 216 -10.36 0.81 1.09
CA ASN A 216 -10.60 1.79 0.05
C ASN A 216 -12.00 2.33 0.27
N ALA A 217 -12.12 3.64 0.35
CA ALA A 217 -13.41 4.31 0.40
C ALA A 217 -13.82 4.77 -1.00
N ALA A 218 -15.13 4.94 -1.16
CA ALA A 218 -15.69 5.42 -2.41
C ALA A 218 -15.60 6.95 -2.60
N THR A 219 -15.01 7.69 -1.65
CA THR A 219 -14.78 9.14 -1.77
C THR A 219 -13.37 9.52 -1.36
N GLU A 220 -12.89 10.65 -1.90
CA GLU A 220 -11.56 11.19 -1.59
C GLU A 220 -11.42 11.53 -0.10
N GLU A 221 -12.46 12.07 0.54
CA GLU A 221 -12.44 12.44 1.95
C GLU A 221 -12.29 11.21 2.85
N ALA A 222 -13.01 10.14 2.54
CA ALA A 222 -12.91 8.90 3.30
C ALA A 222 -11.59 8.17 3.04
N ASN A 223 -11.05 8.22 1.81
CA ASN A 223 -9.68 7.74 1.54
C ASN A 223 -8.62 8.56 2.27
N THR A 224 -8.78 9.89 2.31
CA THR A 224 -7.90 10.79 3.07
C THR A 224 -7.92 10.44 4.55
N TYR A 225 -9.11 10.16 5.11
CA TYR A 225 -9.23 9.71 6.49
C TYR A 225 -8.41 8.43 6.76
N TYR A 226 -8.54 7.41 5.89
CA TYR A 226 -7.77 6.16 6.05
C TYR A 226 -6.26 6.35 5.84
N LEU A 227 -5.85 7.18 4.89
CA LEU A 227 -4.44 7.51 4.66
C LEU A 227 -3.84 8.27 5.84
N LEU A 228 -4.54 9.25 6.40
CA LEU A 228 -4.11 9.95 7.61
C LEU A 228 -4.00 8.98 8.80
N GLN A 229 -5.01 8.13 8.97
CA GLN A 229 -5.04 7.15 10.04
C GLN A 229 -3.86 6.17 9.97
N SER A 230 -3.34 5.85 8.79
CA SER A 230 -2.30 4.82 8.64
C SER A 230 -0.90 5.23 9.11
N ALA A 231 -0.69 6.47 9.57
CA ALA A 231 0.63 6.95 9.98
C ALA A 231 1.35 5.97 10.91
N GLY A 232 0.67 5.51 11.96
CA GLY A 232 1.25 4.60 12.95
C GLY A 232 1.71 3.27 12.37
N LEU A 233 0.96 2.69 11.42
CA LEU A 233 1.33 1.41 10.79
C LEU A 233 2.48 1.54 9.77
N ASN A 234 2.92 2.76 9.49
CA ASN A 234 4.01 3.05 8.56
C ASN A 234 5.31 3.44 9.26
N TRP A 235 5.39 3.33 10.58
CA TRP A 235 6.57 3.75 11.34
C TRP A 235 7.85 2.99 10.94
N HIS A 236 7.74 1.77 10.39
CA HIS A 236 8.88 1.01 9.85
C HIS A 236 9.57 1.68 8.66
N LEU A 237 8.90 2.60 7.97
CA LEU A 237 9.47 3.39 6.89
C LEU A 237 10.37 4.53 7.41
N PHE A 238 10.50 4.74 8.73
CA PHE A 238 11.21 5.88 9.30
C PHE A 238 12.16 5.47 10.44
N ASP A 239 13.10 6.35 10.75
CA ASP A 239 14.00 6.21 11.89
C ASP A 239 13.34 6.82 13.13
N THR A 240 12.40 6.09 13.73
CA THR A 240 11.81 6.44 15.05
C THR A 240 12.71 6.07 16.21
#